data_AF-A0A327KL00-F1
#
_entry.id   AF-A0A327KL00-F1
#
_cell.length_a   1.000
_cell.length_b   1.000
_cell.length_c   1.000
_cell.angle_alpha   90.00
_cell.angle_beta   90.00
_cell.angle_gamma   90.00
#
_symmetry.space_group_name_H-M   'P 1'
#
loop_
_entity.id
_entity.type
_entity.pdbx_description
1 polymer ?
#
loop_
_entity_poly.entity_id
_entity_poly.type
_entity_poly.pdbx_seq_one_letter_code
_entity_poly.pdbx_strand_id
1 'polypeptide(L)'
;MLLAGCVTSGVVDTRTTLPPLPADLVACFGPHTLVPRPQGKGSLSAAEVERLVAQLKISEWAHDRCGRRLIAFYEALAAGLKGR
;
A
#
# COMPACT_ATOMS: atom_id res chain seq x y z
N MET A 1 -34.15 -11.83 -9.62
CA MET A 1 -32.99 -10.95 -9.39
C MET A 1 -32.18 -11.53 -8.25
N LEU A 2 -31.04 -12.15 -8.53
CA LEU A 2 -30.15 -12.68 -7.49
C LEU A 2 -29.39 -11.52 -6.86
N LEU A 3 -29.51 -11.37 -5.54
CA LEU A 3 -28.67 -10.46 -4.76
C LEU A 3 -27.22 -10.97 -4.84
N ALA A 4 -26.32 -10.11 -5.32
CA ALA A 4 -24.89 -10.32 -5.26
C ALA A 4 -24.49 -10.50 -3.79
N GLY A 5 -24.06 -11.72 -3.45
CA GLY A 5 -23.60 -12.04 -2.10
C GLY A 5 -22.37 -11.22 -1.75
N CYS A 6 -22.39 -10.60 -0.57
CA CYS A 6 -21.19 -10.02 0.04
C CYS A 6 -20.13 -11.11 0.13
N VAL A 7 -18.95 -10.89 -0.47
CA VAL A 7 -17.77 -11.69 -0.17
C VAL A 7 -17.49 -11.49 1.31
N THR A 8 -17.80 -12.51 2.11
CA THR A 8 -17.36 -12.58 3.50
C THR A 8 -15.84 -12.65 3.48
N SER A 9 -15.18 -11.55 3.85
CA SER A 9 -13.76 -11.58 4.18
C SER A 9 -13.62 -12.34 5.50
N GLY A 10 -13.46 -13.67 5.42
CA GLY A 10 -13.01 -14.45 6.55
C GLY A 10 -11.66 -13.92 7.01
N VAL A 11 -11.50 -13.66 8.31
CA VAL A 11 -10.20 -13.30 8.89
C VAL A 11 -9.35 -14.57 8.90
N VAL A 12 -8.62 -14.81 7.82
CA VAL A 12 -7.57 -15.82 7.78
C VAL A 12 -6.34 -15.20 8.44
N ASP A 13 -5.84 -15.81 9.51
CA ASP A 13 -4.54 -15.43 10.06
C ASP A 13 -3.44 -15.92 9.10
N THR A 14 -3.10 -15.07 8.15
CA THR A 14 -2.08 -15.36 7.14
C THR A 14 -0.67 -15.31 7.69
N ARG A 15 -0.46 -14.89 8.95
CA ARG A 15 0.89 -14.76 9.55
C ARG A 15 1.56 -16.11 9.78
N THR A 16 0.78 -17.18 9.91
CA THR A 16 1.30 -18.54 10.13
C THR A 16 1.45 -19.33 8.82
N THR A 17 0.80 -18.89 7.74
CA THR A 17 0.68 -19.65 6.49
C THR A 17 1.40 -19.01 5.30
N LEU A 18 1.68 -17.70 5.35
CA LEU A 18 2.43 -17.00 4.31
C LEU A 18 3.86 -16.71 4.78
N PRO A 19 4.85 -16.75 3.85
CA PRO A 19 6.20 -16.31 4.18
C PRO A 19 6.20 -14.82 4.53
N PRO A 20 7.20 -14.36 5.31
CA PRO A 20 7.31 -12.96 5.66
C PRO A 20 7.51 -12.09 4.41
N LEU A 21 7.02 -10.86 4.47
CA LEU A 21 7.27 -9.89 3.42
C LEU A 21 8.77 -9.54 3.35
N PRO A 22 9.34 -9.44 2.13
CA PRO A 22 10.65 -8.87 1.91
C PRO A 22 10.82 -7.51 2.60
N ALA A 23 11.97 -7.29 3.24
CA ALA A 23 12.23 -6.09 4.04
C ALA A 23 12.11 -4.79 3.22
N ASP A 24 12.44 -4.83 1.94
CA ASP A 24 12.31 -3.69 1.04
C ASP A 24 10.84 -3.37 0.72
N LEU A 25 9.96 -4.37 0.64
CA LEU A 25 8.51 -4.17 0.52
C LEU A 25 7.91 -3.62 1.81
N VAL A 26 8.43 -4.01 2.98
CA VAL A 26 8.04 -3.41 4.26
C VAL A 26 8.46 -1.94 4.32
N ALA A 27 9.71 -1.63 3.96
CA ALA A 27 10.23 -0.26 3.93
C ALA A 27 9.45 0.64 2.94
N CYS A 28 8.98 0.06 1.84
CA CYS A 28 8.17 0.70 0.80
C CYS A 28 6.88 1.36 1.29
N PHE A 29 6.33 0.90 2.41
CA PHE A 29 5.13 1.46 3.04
C PHE A 29 5.42 2.00 4.46
N GLY A 30 6.69 2.21 4.77
CA GLY A 30 7.14 2.72 6.06
C GLY A 30 6.96 4.24 6.20
N PRO A 31 7.17 4.78 7.41
CA PRO A 31 6.96 6.20 7.73
C PRO A 31 7.71 7.17 6.80
N HIS A 32 8.88 6.78 6.30
CA HIS A 32 9.70 7.61 5.41
C HIS A 32 9.09 7.84 4.02
N THR A 33 8.07 7.09 3.65
CA THR A 33 7.36 7.23 2.35
C THR A 33 6.06 8.02 2.48
N LEU A 34 5.64 8.33 3.70
CA LEU A 34 4.42 9.06 3.99
C LEU A 34 4.68 10.56 3.88
N VAL A 35 3.75 11.27 3.24
CA VAL A 35 3.77 12.73 3.28
C VAL A 35 3.20 13.17 4.64
N PRO A 36 3.99 13.88 5.47
CA PRO A 36 3.53 14.31 6.78
C PRO A 36 2.37 15.29 6.62
N ARG A 37 1.43 15.22 7.56
CA ARG A 37 0.36 16.21 7.65
C ARG A 37 0.97 17.59 7.86
N PRO A 38 0.58 18.63 7.09
CA PRO A 38 1.02 20.00 7.32
C PRO A 38 0.78 20.42 8.77
N GLN A 39 1.78 21.03 9.39
CA GLN A 39 1.70 21.50 10.77
C GLN A 39 1.15 22.92 10.81
N GLY A 40 0.04 23.15 11.50
CA GLY A 40 -0.56 24.47 11.65
C GLY A 40 -2.02 24.41 12.08
N LYS A 41 -2.48 25.43 12.83
CA LYS A 41 -3.89 25.67 13.13
C LYS A 41 -4.39 26.80 12.21
N GLY A 42 -4.66 26.49 10.94
CA GLY A 42 -5.10 27.49 9.97
C GLY A 42 -5.16 26.95 8.55
N SER A 43 -5.64 27.77 7.61
CA SER A 43 -5.60 27.47 6.19
C SER A 43 -4.16 27.50 5.68
N LEU A 44 -3.83 26.60 4.76
CA LEU A 44 -2.56 26.62 4.04
C LEU A 44 -2.51 27.81 3.09
N SER A 45 -1.34 28.45 2.99
CA SER A 45 -1.05 29.38 1.90
C SER A 45 -0.97 28.63 0.56
N ALA A 46 -1.15 29.35 -0.56
CA ALA A 46 -1.04 28.76 -1.89
C ALA A 46 0.30 28.03 -2.11
N ALA A 47 1.41 28.63 -1.66
CA ALA A 47 2.74 28.03 -1.76
C ALA A 47 2.92 26.77 -0.90
N GLU A 48 2.19 26.63 0.21
CA GLU A 48 2.18 25.40 1.01
C GLU A 48 1.35 24.31 0.35
N VAL A 49 0.22 24.67 -0.27
CA VAL A 49 -0.61 23.73 -1.04
C VAL A 49 0.18 23.17 -2.22
N GLU A 50 0.84 24.03 -3.00
CA GLU A 50 1.65 23.58 -4.14
C GLU A 50 2.76 22.61 -3.74
N ARG A 51 3.48 22.92 -2.66
CA ARG A 51 4.52 22.03 -2.10
C ARG A 51 3.94 20.71 -1.62
N LEU A 52 2.80 20.74 -0.93
CA LEU A 52 2.11 19.54 -0.48
C LEU A 52 1.69 18.65 -1.65
N VAL A 53 1.08 19.23 -2.68
CA VAL A 53 0.67 18.50 -3.89
C VAL A 53 1.87 17.87 -4.59
N ALA A 54 2.99 18.59 -4.72
CA ALA A 54 4.20 18.04 -5.31
C ALA A 54 4.74 16.83 -4.51
N GLN A 55 4.76 16.92 -3.18
CA GLN A 55 5.18 15.82 -2.30
C GLN A 55 4.23 14.62 -2.40
N LEU A 56 2.92 14.86 -2.42
CA LEU A 56 1.90 13.80 -2.56
C LEU A 56 2.07 13.06 -3.89
N LYS A 57 2.26 13.77 -4.99
CA LYS A 57 2.53 13.13 -6.29
C LYS A 57 3.76 12.22 -6.23
N ILE A 58 4.86 12.69 -5.64
CA ILE A 58 6.08 11.87 -5.51
C ILE A 58 5.81 10.61 -4.66
N SER A 59 5.07 10.74 -3.57
CA SER A 59 4.68 9.63 -2.71
C SER A 59 3.79 8.62 -3.45
N GLU A 60 2.82 9.09 -4.25
CA GLU A 60 1.96 8.23 -5.08
C GLU A 60 2.78 7.39 -6.06
N TRP A 61 3.73 8.01 -6.79
CA TRP A 61 4.61 7.27 -7.70
C TRP A 61 5.44 6.20 -6.98
N ALA A 62 5.94 6.51 -5.77
CA ALA A 62 6.68 5.56 -4.96
C ALA A 62 5.79 4.37 -4.53
N HIS A 63 4.60 4.67 -4.00
CA HIS A 63 3.65 3.65 -3.54
C HIS A 63 3.10 2.79 -4.67
N ASP A 64 2.85 3.37 -5.84
CA ASP A 64 2.40 2.64 -7.03
C ASP A 64 3.45 1.61 -7.50
N ARG A 65 4.73 2.00 -7.52
CA ARG A 65 5.84 1.07 -7.78
C ARG A 65 5.94 -0.01 -6.70
N CYS A 66 5.81 0.35 -5.43
CA CYS A 66 5.83 -0.59 -4.32
C CYS A 66 4.66 -1.60 -4.39
N GLY A 67 3.46 -1.13 -4.73
CA GLY A 67 2.25 -1.93 -4.88
C GLY A 67 2.37 -2.97 -5.99
N ARG A 68 2.89 -2.58 -7.17
CA ARG A 68 3.18 -3.54 -8.26
C ARG A 68 4.11 -4.67 -7.83
N ARG A 69 5.16 -4.34 -7.07
CA ARG A 69 6.13 -5.33 -6.58
C ARG A 69 5.50 -6.27 -5.54
N LEU A 70 4.63 -5.73 -4.68
CA LEU A 70 3.87 -6.51 -3.71
C LEU A 70 2.91 -7.49 -4.39
N ILE A 71 2.19 -7.05 -5.42
CA ILE A 71 1.31 -7.91 -6.23
C ILE A 71 2.14 -9.03 -6.86
N ALA A 72 3.23 -8.70 -7.55
CA ALA A 72 4.09 -9.68 -8.20
C ALA A 72 4.66 -10.71 -7.20
N PHE A 73 4.99 -10.29 -5.98
CA PHE A 73 5.42 -11.19 -4.92
C PHE A 73 4.33 -12.21 -4.56
N TYR A 74 3.09 -11.77 -4.33
CA TYR A 74 2.00 -12.67 -3.99
C TYR A 74 1.57 -13.56 -5.17
N GLU A 75 1.64 -13.06 -6.41
CA GLU A 75 1.41 -13.87 -7.61
C GLU A 75 2.42 -15.00 -7.73
N ALA A 76 3.71 -14.71 -7.52
CA ALA A 76 4.76 -15.72 -7.51
C ALA A 76 4.56 -16.78 -6.41
N LEU A 77 4.17 -16.34 -5.21
CA LEU A 77 3.82 -17.26 -4.12
C LEU A 77 2.64 -18.15 -4.46
N ALA A 78 1.57 -17.58 -5.03
CA ALA A 78 0.39 -18.33 -5.43
C ALA A 78 0.73 -19.37 -6.51
N ALA A 79 1.57 -19.02 -7.49
CA ALA A 79 2.03 -19.96 -8.51
C ALA A 79 2.83 -21.13 -7.91
N GLY A 80 3.76 -20.84 -6.99
CA GLY A 80 4.55 -21.88 -6.29
C GLY A 80 3.74 -22.75 -5.32
N LEU A 81 2.57 -22.28 -4.86
CA LEU A 81 1.63 -23.07 -4.07
C LEU A 81 0.75 -23.98 -4.95
N LYS A 82 0.36 -23.55 -6.15
CA LYS A 82 -0.44 -24.35 -7.10
C LYS A 82 0.33 -25.49 -7.78
N GLY A 83 1.66 -25.39 -7.83
CA GLY A 83 2.54 -26.41 -8.41
C GLY A 83 2.97 -27.52 -7.43
N ARG A 84 2.40 -27.55 -6.23
CA ARG A 84 2.56 -28.61 -5.22
C ARG A 84 1.25 -29.37 -5.07
#